data_AF-A0A1H7BV89-F1
#
_entry.id   AF-A0A1H7BV89-F1
#
_cell.length_a   1.000
_cell.length_b   1.000
_cell.length_c   1.000
_cell.angle_alpha   90.00
_cell.angle_beta   90.00
_cell.angle_gamma   90.00
#
_symmetry.space_group_name_H-M   'P 1'
#
loop_
_entity.id
_entity.type
_entity.pdbx_description
1 polymer ?
#
loop_
_entity_poly.entity_id
_entity_poly.type
_entity_poly.pdbx_seq_one_letter_code
_entity_poly.pdbx_strand_id
1 'polypeptide(L)' 'MGLMSQPPPPELTKQLEALGGHLVWRIGKDELSDNVIVRLGFASATPRFAHLPRLRSAGDAELGEALAAGRLVIEWVD' A
#
# COMPACT_ATOMS: atom_id res chain seq x y z
N MET A 1 -5.11 -9.03 23.05
CA MET A 1 -3.68 -9.44 23.07
C MET A 1 -3.01 -8.71 21.92
N GLY A 2 -2.61 -7.45 22.14
CA GLY A 2 -2.00 -6.64 21.11
C GLY A 2 -0.60 -7.15 20.86
N LEU A 3 -0.28 -7.49 19.61
CA LEU A 3 1.12 -7.58 19.19
C LEU A 3 1.69 -6.18 19.42
N MET A 4 2.38 -6.00 20.54
CA MET A 4 3.25 -4.85 20.72
C MET A 4 4.29 -5.00 19.61
N SER A 5 4.13 -4.22 18.54
CA SER A 5 5.01 -4.23 17.39
C SER A 5 6.37 -3.74 17.87
N GLN A 6 7.21 -4.67 18.30
CA GLN A 6 8.60 -4.37 18.53
C GLN A 6 9.14 -3.77 17.23
N PRO A 7 9.76 -2.58 17.26
CA PRO A 7 10.31 -2.00 16.05
C PRO A 7 11.26 -3.02 15.43
N PRO A 8 11.22 -3.20 14.10
CA PRO A 8 12.07 -4.16 13.43
C PRO A 8 13.55 -3.87 13.75
N PRO A 9 14.42 -4.91 13.79
CA PRO A 9 15.85 -4.71 13.96
C PRO A 9 16.39 -3.69 12.95
N PRO A 10 17.39 -2.85 13.30
CA PRO A 10 17.87 -1.77 12.43
C PRO A 10 18.28 -2.23 11.02
N GLU A 11 18.84 -3.43 10.93
CA GLU A 11 19.23 -4.03 9.64
C GLU A 11 18.02 -4.39 8.77
N LEU A 12 16.97 -4.95 9.39
CA LEU A 12 15.71 -5.21 8.69
C LEU A 12 15.07 -3.91 8.21
N THR A 13 15.09 -2.84 9.03
CA THR A 13 14.60 -1.52 8.62
C THR A 13 15.31 -1.03 7.37
N LYS A 14 16.64 -1.09 7.32
CA LYS A 14 17.42 -0.69 6.14
C LYS A 14 17.07 -1.54 4.90
N GLN A 15 16.89 -2.85 5.07
CA GLN A 15 16.53 -3.75 3.98
C GLN A 15 15.12 -3.46 3.46
N LEU A 16 14.17 -3.17 4.34
CA LEU A 16 12.80 -2.77 3.98
C LEU A 16 12.76 -1.41 3.28
N GLU A 17 13.55 -0.43 3.74
CA GLU A 17 13.71 0.86 3.08
C GLU A 17 14.30 0.71 1.67
N ALA A 18 15.37 -0.10 1.54
CA ALA A 18 15.98 -0.40 0.26
C ALA A 18 14.99 -1.10 -0.67
N LEU A 19 14.26 -2.11 -0.18
CA LEU A 19 13.21 -2.80 -0.93
C LEU A 19 12.12 -1.82 -1.38
N GLY A 20 11.65 -0.94 -0.49
CA GLY A 20 10.63 0.05 -0.78
C GLY A 20 10.99 0.95 -1.97
N GLY A 21 12.27 1.29 -2.12
CA GLY A 21 12.80 2.05 -3.26
C GLY A 21 12.77 1.31 -4.61
N HIS A 22 12.61 -0.02 -4.61
CA HIS A 22 12.50 -0.84 -5.81
C HIS A 22 11.05 -1.22 -6.17
N LEU A 23 10.09 -0.85 -5.32
CA LEU A 23 8.68 -1.13 -5.52
C LEU A 23 7.98 0.05 -6.22
N VAL A 24 6.99 -0.29 -7.02
CA VAL A 24 6.01 0.65 -7.58
C VAL A 24 4.80 0.67 -6.64
N TRP A 25 4.37 1.88 -6.29
CA TRP A 25 3.26 2.11 -5.36
C TRP A 25 2.16 2.88 -6.10
N ARG A 26 0.92 2.42 -5.95
CA ARG A 26 -0.27 3.16 -6.38
C ARG A 26 -1.28 3.17 -5.25
N ILE A 27 -1.76 4.35 -4.89
CA ILE A 27 -2.72 4.54 -3.81
C ILE A 27 -3.96 5.20 -4.40
N GLY A 28 -5.13 4.74 -4.00
CA GLY A 28 -6.38 5.41 -4.32
C GLY A 28 -7.58 4.71 -3.70
N LYS A 29 -8.73 5.35 -3.82
CA LYS A 29 -9.99 4.82 -3.31
C LYS A 29 -10.65 3.93 -4.33
N ASP A 30 -11.20 2.82 -3.87
CA ASP A 30 -12.01 1.94 -4.69
C ASP A 30 -13.26 2.67 -5.23
N GLU A 31 -13.74 2.29 -6.42
CA GLU A 31 -14.89 2.95 -7.04
C GLU A 31 -16.22 2.53 -6.39
N LEU A 32 -16.29 1.32 -5.85
CA LEU A 32 -17.52 0.68 -5.37
C LEU A 32 -17.60 0.60 -3.85
N SER A 33 -16.51 0.89 -3.15
CA SER A 33 -16.41 0.83 -1.69
C SER A 33 -15.70 2.04 -1.10
N ASP A 34 -15.75 2.12 0.23
CA ASP A 34 -14.96 3.09 0.99
C ASP A 34 -13.55 2.62 1.29
N ASN A 35 -13.08 1.54 0.65
CA ASN A 35 -11.73 1.06 0.88
C ASN A 35 -10.71 1.96 0.18
N VAL A 36 -9.61 2.22 0.88
CA VAL A 36 -8.41 2.81 0.26
C VAL A 36 -7.47 1.66 -0.05
N ILE A 37 -7.09 1.54 -1.32
CA ILE A 37 -6.26 0.46 -1.83
C ILE A 37 -4.84 0.98 -2.06
N VAL A 38 -3.87 0.24 -1.54
CA VAL A 38 -2.44 0.43 -1.82
C VAL A 38 -1.95 -0.77 -2.61
N ARG A 39 -1.66 -0.55 -3.89
CA ARG A 39 -1.07 -1.56 -4.77
C ARG A 39 0.43 -1.45 -4.78
N LEU A 40 1.08 -2.58 -4.57
CA LEU A 40 2.53 -2.76 -4.49
C LEU A 40 2.97 -3.78 -5.52
N GLY A 41 4.12 -3.58 -6.13
CA GLY A 41 4.72 -4.58 -7.01
C GLY A 41 6.13 -4.18 -7.42
N PHE A 42 6.91 -5.12 -7.92
CA PHE A 42 8.22 -4.78 -8.48
C PHE A 42 8.08 -3.90 -9.73
N ALA A 43 9.12 -3.12 -10.07
CA ALA A 43 9.13 -2.33 -11.30
C ALA A 43 8.84 -3.15 -12.57
N SER A 44 9.22 -4.43 -12.59
CA SER A 44 8.90 -5.38 -13.67
C SER A 44 7.40 -5.63 -13.85
N ALA A 45 6.59 -5.47 -12.79
CA ALA A 45 5.14 -5.65 -12.81
C ALA A 45 4.37 -4.43 -13.35
N THR A 46 5.05 -3.31 -13.64
CA THR A 46 4.42 -2.05 -14.10
C THR A 46 3.35 -2.23 -15.19
N PRO A 47 3.53 -3.06 -16.24
CA PRO A 47 2.49 -3.26 -17.26
C PRO A 47 1.17 -3.81 -16.72
N ARG A 48 1.20 -4.59 -15.63
CA ARG A 48 0.01 -5.22 -15.04
C ARG A 48 -0.86 -4.22 -14.27
N PHE A 49 -0.26 -3.21 -13.66
CA PHE A 49 -1.00 -2.13 -12.99
C PHE A 49 -2.01 -1.43 -13.92
N ALA A 50 -1.68 -1.33 -15.21
CA ALA A 50 -2.56 -0.70 -16.21
C ALA A 50 -3.83 -1.53 -16.51
N HIS A 51 -3.82 -2.82 -16.19
CA HIS A 51 -4.94 -3.74 -16.41
C HIS A 51 -5.85 -3.88 -15.18
N LEU A 52 -5.46 -3.31 -14.04
CA LEU A 52 -6.25 -3.36 -12.82
C LEU A 52 -7.36 -2.29 -12.83
N PRO A 53 -8.47 -2.51 -12.08
CA PRO A 53 -9.53 -1.51 -11.94
C PRO A 53 -8.97 -0.16 -11.50
N ARG A 54 -9.49 0.93 -12.07
CA ARG A 54 -9.01 2.27 -11.72
C ARG A 54 -9.37 2.59 -10.27
N LEU A 55 -8.47 3.32 -9.63
CA LEU A 55 -8.71 3.88 -8.32
C LEU A 55 -9.00 5.37 -8.48
N ARG A 56 -9.95 5.88 -7.69
CA ARG A 56 -10.16 7.31 -7.55
C ARG A 56 -9.02 7.92 -6.74
N SER A 57 -8.71 9.18 -7.01
CA SER A 57 -7.72 9.91 -6.21
C SER A 57 -8.18 9.97 -4.75
N ALA A 58 -7.32 9.50 -3.85
CA ALA A 58 -7.47 9.67 -2.41
C ALA A 58 -6.38 10.63 -1.91
N GLY A 59 -6.75 11.57 -1.06
CA GLY A 59 -5.80 12.47 -0.40
C GLY A 59 -5.33 11.91 0.94
N ASP A 60 -4.32 12.54 1.54
CA ASP A 60 -3.72 12.10 2.80
C ASP A 60 -4.72 11.98 3.95
N ALA A 61 -5.70 12.88 4.03
CA ALA A 61 -6.75 12.84 5.06
C ALA A 61 -7.63 11.58 4.93
N GLU A 62 -8.05 11.26 3.70
CA GLU A 62 -8.87 10.07 3.43
C GLU A 62 -8.08 8.78 3.66
N LEU A 63 -6.78 8.78 3.32
CA LEU A 63 -5.88 7.67 3.64
C LEU A 63 -5.75 7.47 5.15
N GLY A 64 -5.56 8.55 5.91
CA GLY A 64 -5.48 8.52 7.37
C GLY A 64 -6.77 8.01 8.02
N GLU A 65 -7.93 8.47 7.54
CA GLU A 65 -9.24 7.99 7.98
C GLU A 65 -9.45 6.50 7.67
N ALA A 66 -9.07 6.06 6.47
CA ALA A 66 -9.18 4.65 6.08
C ALA A 66 -8.27 3.76 6.94
N LEU A 67 -7.05 4.22 7.23
CA LEU A 67 -6.13 3.51 8.13
C LEU A 67 -6.72 3.41 9.55
N ALA A 68 -7.19 4.50 10.12
CA ALA A 68 -7.79 4.52 11.45
C ALA A 68 -9.06 3.67 11.54
N ALA A 69 -9.84 3.61 10.46
CA ALA A 69 -11.08 2.85 10.38
C ALA A 69 -10.87 1.37 9.96
N GLY A 70 -9.64 0.93 9.69
CA GLY A 70 -9.36 -0.44 9.22
C GLY A 70 -9.87 -0.75 7.81
N ARG A 71 -10.05 0.28 6.97
CA ARG A 71 -10.50 0.20 5.56
C ARG A 71 -9.34 0.28 4.56
N LEU A 72 -8.09 0.19 5.03
CA LEU A 72 -6.91 0.14 4.18
C LEU A 72 -6.70 -1.30 3.69
N VAL A 73 -6.65 -1.49 2.38
CA VAL A 73 -6.40 -2.77 1.73
C VAL A 73 -5.06 -2.71 1.01
N ILE A 74 -4.18 -3.67 1.28
CA ILE A 74 -2.89 -3.82 0.59
C ILE A 74 -3.02 -4.91 -0.46
N GLU A 75 -2.72 -4.58 -1.70
CA GLU A 75 -2.74 -5.52 -2.84
C GLU A 75 -1.33 -5.69 -3.40
N TRP A 76 -0.87 -6.93 -3.51
CA TRP A 76 0.36 -7.25 -4.24
C TRP A 76 0.04 -7.50 -5.72
N VAL A 77 0.85 -6.90 -6.59
CA VAL A 77 0.78 -7.01 -8.04
C VAL A 77 2.04 -7.72 -8.50
N ASP A 78 1.90 -8.99 -8.85
CA ASP A 78 2.97 -9.79 -9.48
C ASP A 78 3.37 -9.22 -10.83
#